data_AF-A0A2N7PWH9-F1
#
_entry.id   AF-A0A2N7PWH9-F1
#
_cell.length_a   1.000
_cell.length_b   1.000
_cell.length_c   1.000
_cell.angle_alpha   90.00
_cell.angle_beta   90.00
_cell.angle_gamma   90.00
#
_symmetry.space_group_name_H-M   'P 1'
#
loop_
_entity.id
_entity.type
_entity.pdbx_description
1 polymer ?
#
loop_
_entity_poly.entity_id
_entity_poly.type
_entity_poly.pdbx_seq_one_letter_code
_entity_poly.pdbx_strand_id
1 'polypeptide(L)'
;TINSAESIGLSFDQNGNLQFNSLVFQQAVATDFNAVKNILTNSSANGIMDLINNAVNQATSVNGGAITTAQNIIQNQINSLQSQINTLKQNLQNYQNNLVVQFSQLNTIMNQMQAQSQYLTTMFDSLTGTKSG
;
A
#
# COMPACT_ATOMS: atom_id res chain seq x y z
N THR A 1 9.95 -41.18 29.10
CA THR A 1 10.90 -41.28 27.97
C THR A 1 11.09 -39.90 27.40
N ILE A 2 12.32 -39.49 27.09
CA ILE A 2 12.60 -38.14 26.58
C ILE A 2 12.48 -38.17 25.06
N ASN A 3 11.36 -37.67 24.53
CA ASN A 3 11.06 -37.69 23.09
C ASN A 3 10.27 -36.47 22.58
N SER A 4 9.95 -35.49 23.44
CA SER A 4 9.19 -34.29 23.08
C SER A 4 9.70 -33.03 23.78
N ALA A 5 9.31 -31.85 23.27
CA ALA A 5 9.58 -30.55 23.90
C ALA A 5 9.10 -30.49 25.36
N GLU A 6 7.90 -31.04 25.62
CA GLU A 6 7.31 -31.09 26.95
C GLU A 6 8.11 -31.98 27.91
N SER A 7 8.66 -33.09 27.39
CA SER A 7 9.51 -34.01 28.19
C SER A 7 10.81 -33.36 28.68
N ILE A 8 11.21 -32.23 28.08
CA ILE A 8 12.35 -31.41 28.52
C ILE A 8 11.91 -30.10 29.18
N GLY A 9 10.63 -29.95 29.52
CA GLY A 9 10.12 -28.79 30.25
C GLY A 9 9.80 -27.56 29.40
N LEU A 10 9.66 -27.70 28.08
CA LEU A 10 9.18 -26.64 27.19
C LEU A 10 7.71 -26.89 26.83
N SER A 11 6.84 -25.91 27.02
CA SER A 11 5.41 -26.00 26.67
C SER A 11 4.87 -24.66 26.20
N PHE A 12 3.72 -24.66 25.54
CA PHE A 12 3.00 -23.44 25.20
C PHE A 12 1.74 -23.33 26.06
N ASP A 13 1.47 -22.13 26.59
CA ASP A 13 0.19 -21.87 27.24
C ASP A 13 -0.93 -21.68 26.21
N GLN A 14 -2.17 -21.53 26.68
CA GLN A 14 -3.35 -21.34 25.81
C GLN A 14 -3.29 -20.04 24.99
N ASN A 15 -2.43 -19.10 25.38
CA ASN A 15 -2.20 -17.84 24.67
C ASN A 15 -1.01 -17.93 23.70
N GLY A 16 -0.35 -19.10 23.61
CA GLY A 16 0.82 -19.32 22.75
C GLY A 16 2.13 -18.81 23.33
N ASN A 17 2.21 -18.48 24.63
CA ASN A 17 3.48 -18.12 25.25
C ASN A 17 4.30 -19.37 25.58
N LEU A 18 5.60 -19.31 25.29
CA LEU A 18 6.53 -20.37 25.67
C LEU A 18 6.77 -20.35 27.19
N GLN A 19 6.45 -21.46 27.84
CA GLN A 19 6.66 -21.71 29.25
C GLN A 19 7.83 -22.67 29.45
N PHE A 20 8.71 -22.35 30.40
CA PHE A 20 9.88 -23.16 30.74
C PHE A 20 9.83 -23.65 32.18
N ASN A 21 9.80 -24.97 32.35
CA ASN A 21 9.90 -25.62 33.65
C ASN A 21 11.33 -26.09 33.91
N SER A 22 12.07 -25.29 34.68
CA SER A 22 13.48 -25.54 35.00
C SER A 22 13.72 -26.82 35.81
N LEU A 23 12.74 -27.27 36.60
CA LEU A 23 12.85 -28.51 37.40
C LEU A 23 12.75 -29.75 36.51
N VAL A 24 11.77 -29.76 35.60
CA VAL A 24 11.61 -30.84 34.60
C VAL A 24 12.82 -30.90 33.68
N PHE A 25 13.32 -29.75 33.25
CA PHE A 25 14.54 -29.69 32.42
C PHE A 25 15.76 -30.27 33.16
N GLN A 26 16.00 -29.86 34.41
CA GLN A 26 17.11 -30.39 35.21
C GLN A 26 16.99 -31.91 35.41
N GLN A 27 15.79 -32.42 35.68
CA GLN A 27 15.55 -33.85 35.83
C GLN A 27 15.77 -34.60 34.51
N ALA A 28 15.32 -34.05 33.39
CA ALA A 28 15.52 -34.64 32.06
C ALA A 28 17.02 -34.70 31.70
N VAL A 29 17.77 -33.62 31.95
CA VAL A 29 19.22 -33.55 31.73
C VAL A 29 19.98 -34.56 32.60
N ALA A 30 19.60 -34.68 33.88
CA ALA A 30 20.22 -35.64 34.79
C ALA A 30 19.90 -37.10 34.40
N THR A 31 18.74 -37.33 33.79
CA THR A 31 18.30 -38.67 33.36
C THR A 31 19.00 -39.10 32.07
N ASP A 32 19.00 -38.26 31.04
CA ASP A 32 19.66 -38.55 29.77
C ASP A 32 19.98 -37.26 29.01
N PHE A 33 21.18 -36.75 29.22
CA PHE A 33 21.70 -35.57 28.54
C PHE A 33 21.71 -35.72 27.00
N ASN A 34 21.99 -36.91 26.48
CA ASN A 34 22.08 -37.12 25.03
C ASN A 34 20.69 -37.06 24.38
N ALA A 35 19.66 -37.58 25.05
CA ALA A 35 18.28 -37.45 24.59
C ALA A 35 17.83 -35.97 24.57
N VAL A 36 18.14 -35.19 25.61
CA VAL A 36 17.85 -33.74 25.64
C VAL A 36 18.57 -33.01 24.51
N LYS A 37 19.87 -33.28 24.32
CA LYS A 37 20.65 -32.71 23.22
C LYS A 37 20.04 -33.04 21.87
N ASN A 38 19.66 -34.31 21.64
CA ASN A 38 19.05 -34.74 20.39
C ASN A 38 17.73 -34.01 20.11
N ILE A 39 16.86 -33.81 21.11
CA ILE A 39 15.61 -33.06 20.90
C ILE A 39 15.87 -31.61 20.49
N LEU A 40 16.88 -30.97 21.09
CA LEU A 40 17.20 -29.58 20.82
C LEU A 40 17.92 -29.39 19.48
N THR A 41 18.89 -30.26 19.16
CA THR A 41 19.89 -30.01 18.11
C THR A 41 19.90 -31.05 16.98
N ASN A 42 19.03 -32.07 16.98
CA ASN A 42 19.08 -33.08 15.92
C ASN A 42 18.50 -32.53 14.61
N SER A 43 19.34 -31.91 13.80
CA SER A 43 18.96 -31.35 12.51
C SER A 43 18.42 -32.38 11.52
N SER A 44 18.87 -33.64 11.61
CA SER A 44 18.35 -34.72 10.74
C SER A 44 16.91 -35.12 11.05
N ALA A 45 16.40 -34.76 12.23
CA ALA A 45 15.02 -35.01 12.66
C ALA A 45 14.23 -33.70 12.87
N ASN A 46 14.74 -32.56 12.39
CA ASN A 46 14.20 -31.23 12.68
C ASN A 46 14.08 -30.98 14.19
N GLY A 47 15.21 -30.93 14.89
CA GLY A 47 15.28 -30.54 16.29
C GLY A 47 14.54 -29.22 16.53
N ILE A 48 14.07 -29.02 17.77
CA ILE A 48 13.19 -27.89 18.09
C ILE A 48 13.83 -26.54 17.71
N MET A 49 15.15 -26.39 17.89
CA MET A 49 15.85 -25.16 17.53
C MET A 49 15.83 -24.90 16.02
N ASP A 50 15.97 -25.94 15.19
CA ASP A 50 15.93 -25.81 13.74
C ASP A 50 14.51 -25.49 13.24
N LEU A 51 13.48 -26.07 13.85
CA LEU A 51 12.09 -25.74 13.56
C LEU A 51 11.78 -24.27 13.86
N ILE A 52 12.21 -23.77 15.03
CA ILE A 52 12.03 -22.37 15.41
C ILE A 52 12.80 -21.45 14.45
N ASN A 53 14.07 -21.77 14.16
CA ASN A 53 14.89 -20.98 13.25
C ASN A 53 14.27 -20.93 11.84
N ASN A 54 13.81 -22.06 11.32
CA ASN A 54 13.14 -22.13 10.03
C ASN A 54 11.81 -21.37 10.01
N ALA A 55 11.02 -21.41 11.09
CA ALA A 55 9.79 -20.65 11.20
C ALA A 55 10.05 -19.13 11.22
N VAL A 56 11.03 -18.69 12.02
CA VAL A 56 11.46 -17.29 12.07
C VAL A 56 11.95 -16.85 10.70
N ASN A 57 12.86 -17.60 10.06
CA ASN A 57 13.37 -17.26 8.73
C ASN A 57 12.26 -17.21 7.68
N GLN A 58 11.30 -18.13 7.68
CA GLN A 58 10.16 -18.08 6.74
C GLN A 58 9.28 -16.85 6.96
N ALA A 59 9.18 -16.35 8.20
CA ALA A 59 8.44 -15.13 8.48
C ALA A 59 9.24 -13.86 8.11
N THR A 60 10.53 -13.82 8.48
CA THR A 60 11.36 -12.59 8.49
C THR A 60 12.35 -12.50 7.33
N SER A 61 12.47 -13.53 6.49
CA SER A 61 13.41 -13.52 5.37
C SER A 61 13.16 -12.31 4.46
N VAL A 62 14.22 -11.58 4.16
CA VAL A 62 14.22 -10.50 3.16
C VAL A 62 13.93 -11.03 1.75
N ASN A 63 14.23 -12.30 1.50
CA ASN A 63 14.03 -12.95 0.21
C ASN A 63 12.76 -13.80 0.25
N GLY A 64 11.60 -13.14 0.32
CA GLY A 64 10.29 -13.81 0.22
C GLY A 64 9.73 -14.35 1.54
N GLY A 65 10.21 -13.86 2.68
CA GLY A 65 9.52 -14.11 3.94
C GLY A 65 8.12 -13.52 3.94
N ALA A 66 7.21 -14.09 4.75
CA ALA A 66 5.81 -13.70 4.76
C ALA A 66 5.62 -12.20 5.09
N ILE A 67 6.39 -11.68 6.05
CA ILE A 67 6.33 -10.27 6.46
C ILE A 67 6.82 -9.37 5.32
N THR A 68 7.99 -9.69 4.74
CA THR A 68 8.56 -8.94 3.62
C THR A 68 7.63 -8.94 2.41
N THR A 69 6.98 -10.07 2.12
CA THR A 69 6.01 -10.20 1.04
C THR A 69 4.80 -9.30 1.27
N ALA A 70 4.24 -9.30 2.48
CA ALA A 70 3.15 -8.42 2.84
C ALA A 70 3.53 -6.94 2.72
N GLN A 71 4.72 -6.56 3.19
CA GLN A 71 5.25 -5.20 3.04
C GLN A 71 5.36 -4.78 1.57
N ASN A 72 5.90 -5.65 0.72
CA ASN A 72 6.03 -5.39 -0.71
C ASN A 72 4.67 -5.21 -1.40
N ILE A 73 3.67 -6.02 -1.05
CA ILE A 73 2.31 -5.89 -1.59
C ILE A 73 1.73 -4.52 -1.21
N ILE A 74 1.83 -4.11 0.05
CA ILE A 74 1.34 -2.82 0.52
C ILE A 74 2.07 -1.68 -0.19
N GLN A 75 3.40 -1.77 -0.32
CA GLN A 75 4.18 -0.75 -1.02
C GLN A 75 3.80 -0.63 -2.50
N ASN A 76 3.52 -1.75 -3.17
CA ASN A 76 3.05 -1.75 -4.55
C ASN A 76 1.66 -1.10 -4.68
N GLN A 77 0.75 -1.36 -3.73
CA GLN A 77 -0.55 -0.70 -3.70
C GLN A 77 -0.41 0.81 -3.50
N ILE A 78 0.47 1.25 -2.59
CA ILE A 78 0.78 2.67 -2.37
C ILE A 78 1.29 3.31 -3.66
N ASN A 79 2.25 2.66 -4.34
CA ASN A 79 2.82 3.18 -5.59
C ASN A 79 1.76 3.29 -6.70
N SER A 80 0.87 2.29 -6.82
CA SER A 80 -0.23 2.32 -7.78
C SER A 80 -1.20 3.48 -7.50
N LEU A 81 -1.61 3.66 -6.25
CA LEU A 81 -2.48 4.76 -5.85
C LEU A 81 -1.82 6.12 -6.10
N GLN A 82 -0.52 6.26 -5.81
CA GLN A 82 0.22 7.49 -6.09
C GLN A 82 0.26 7.81 -7.60
N SER A 83 0.45 6.79 -8.44
CA SER A 83 0.38 6.95 -9.90
C SER A 83 -1.00 7.43 -10.36
N GLN A 84 -2.08 6.84 -9.82
CA GLN A 84 -3.45 7.25 -10.14
C GLN A 84 -3.73 8.70 -9.73
N ILE A 85 -3.30 9.09 -8.53
CA ILE A 85 -3.42 10.46 -8.03
C ILE A 85 -2.71 11.44 -8.97
N ASN A 86 -1.49 11.12 -9.41
CA ASN A 86 -0.73 11.98 -10.31
C ASN A 86 -1.43 12.16 -11.66
N THR A 87 -1.96 11.08 -12.24
CA THR A 87 -2.74 11.15 -13.48
C THR A 87 -4.01 11.99 -13.32
N LEU A 88 -4.76 11.80 -12.23
CA LEU A 88 -5.95 12.62 -11.98
C LEU A 88 -5.61 14.10 -11.82
N LYS A 89 -4.52 14.43 -11.12
CA LYS A 89 -4.04 15.81 -10.98
C LYS A 89 -3.72 16.45 -12.33
N GLN A 90 -3.03 15.73 -13.22
CA GLN A 90 -2.74 16.21 -14.57
C GLN A 90 -4.03 16.43 -15.38
N ASN A 91 -4.98 15.51 -15.31
CA ASN A 91 -6.27 15.64 -15.99
C ASN A 91 -7.07 16.85 -15.49
N LEU A 92 -7.09 17.09 -14.17
CA LEU A 92 -7.75 18.26 -13.59
C LEU A 92 -7.09 19.57 -14.03
N GLN A 93 -5.76 19.63 -14.06
CA GLN A 93 -5.02 20.80 -14.57
C GLN A 93 -5.35 21.07 -16.04
N ASN A 94 -5.37 20.03 -16.88
CA ASN A 94 -5.75 20.16 -18.29
C ASN A 94 -7.19 20.64 -18.44
N TYR A 95 -8.12 20.09 -17.64
CA TYR A 95 -9.51 20.52 -17.65
C TYR A 95 -9.67 21.99 -17.25
N GLN A 96 -8.98 22.43 -16.18
CA GLN A 96 -8.97 23.83 -15.76
C GLN A 96 -8.41 24.75 -16.85
N ASN A 97 -7.30 24.38 -17.48
CA ASN A 97 -6.71 25.16 -18.57
C ASN A 97 -7.67 25.28 -19.76
N ASN A 98 -8.33 24.18 -20.14
CA ASN A 98 -9.33 24.20 -21.20
C ASN A 98 -10.50 25.12 -20.87
N LEU A 99 -10.99 25.11 -19.62
CA LEU A 99 -12.05 26.02 -19.19
C LEU A 99 -11.62 27.49 -19.27
N VAL A 100 -10.39 27.81 -18.87
CA VAL A 100 -9.83 29.17 -18.98
C VAL A 100 -9.76 29.61 -20.45
N VAL A 101 -9.28 28.74 -21.34
CA VAL A 101 -9.22 29.01 -22.79
C VAL A 101 -10.62 29.22 -23.37
N GLN A 102 -11.58 28.35 -23.06
CA GLN A 102 -12.96 28.47 -23.51
C GLN A 102 -13.60 29.78 -23.02
N PHE A 103 -13.38 30.13 -21.76
CA PHE A 103 -13.88 31.40 -21.21
C PHE A 103 -13.27 32.61 -21.93
N SER A 104 -11.96 32.58 -22.22
CA SER A 104 -11.31 33.65 -22.98
C SER A 104 -11.87 33.76 -24.41
N GLN A 105 -12.15 32.63 -25.07
CA GLN A 105 -12.76 32.62 -26.40
C GLN A 105 -14.20 33.16 -26.37
N LEU A 106 -14.99 32.76 -25.38
CA LEU A 106 -16.35 33.27 -25.18
C LEU A 106 -16.37 34.79 -24.98
N ASN A 107 -15.42 35.34 -24.22
CA ASN A 107 -15.28 36.79 -24.07
C ASN A 107 -14.96 37.49 -25.41
N THR A 108 -14.07 36.92 -26.21
CA THR A 108 -13.75 37.46 -27.54
C THR A 108 -14.96 37.44 -28.46
N ILE A 109 -15.71 36.33 -28.49
CA ILE A 109 -16.94 36.19 -29.29
C ILE A 109 -17.99 37.20 -28.80
N MET A 110 -18.16 37.36 -27.50
CA MET A 110 -19.10 38.33 -26.93
C MET A 110 -18.76 39.76 -27.38
N ASN A 111 -17.49 40.15 -27.32
CA ASN A 111 -17.04 41.47 -27.78
C ASN A 111 -17.29 41.67 -29.28
N GLN A 112 -17.01 40.64 -30.10
CA GLN A 112 -17.30 40.68 -31.54
C GLN A 112 -18.80 40.79 -31.82
N MET A 113 -19.65 40.11 -31.05
CA MET A 113 -21.10 40.20 -31.19
C MET A 113 -21.62 41.60 -30.81
N GLN A 114 -21.09 42.21 -29.76
CA GLN A 114 -21.44 43.58 -29.38
C GLN A 114 -21.06 44.60 -30.48
N ALA A 115 -19.85 44.48 -31.03
CA ALA A 115 -19.40 45.33 -32.14
C ALA A 115 -20.27 45.15 -33.40
N GLN A 116 -20.63 43.90 -33.72
CA GLN A 116 -21.56 43.61 -34.82
C GLN A 116 -22.95 44.21 -34.57
N SER A 117 -23.48 44.12 -33.34
CA SER A 117 -24.76 44.72 -33.00
C SER A 117 -24.74 46.24 -33.18
N GLN A 118 -23.70 46.93 -32.73
CA GLN A 118 -23.55 48.38 -32.89
C GLN A 118 -23.43 48.79 -34.36
N TYR A 119 -22.68 48.03 -35.16
CA TYR A 119 -22.60 48.26 -36.60
C TYR A 119 -23.96 48.13 -37.28
N LEU A 120 -24.73 47.08 -36.96
CA LEU A 120 -26.08 46.87 -37.50
C LEU A 120 -27.05 47.99 -37.07
N THR A 121 -27.00 48.43 -35.81
CA THR A 121 -27.78 49.59 -35.34
C THR A 121 -27.43 50.85 -36.12
N THR A 122 -26.14 51.12 -36.33
CA THR A 122 -25.68 52.30 -37.07
C THR A 122 -26.15 52.28 -38.53
N MET A 123 -26.06 51.11 -39.17
CA MET A 123 -26.56 50.90 -40.53
C MET A 123 -28.08 51.11 -40.59
N PHE A 124 -28.82 50.54 -39.64
CA PHE A 124 -30.27 50.70 -39.55
C PHE A 124 -30.67 52.16 -39.37
N ASP A 125 -30.05 52.87 -38.42
CA ASP A 125 -30.29 54.29 -38.17
C ASP A 125 -29.98 55.15 -39.40
N SER A 126 -28.92 54.82 -40.15
CA SER A 126 -28.57 55.51 -41.40
C SER A 126 -29.64 55.34 -42.49
N LEU A 127 -30.26 54.15 -42.57
CA LEU A 127 -31.30 53.81 -43.54
C LEU A 127 -32.67 54.38 -43.18
N THR A 128 -32.95 54.58 -41.89
CA THR A 128 -34.20 55.19 -41.40
C THR A 128 -34.10 56.71 -41.31
N GLY A 129 -32.92 57.26 -41.01
CA GLY A 129 -32.65 58.70 -40.93
C GLY A 129 -32.65 59.39 -42.30
N THR A 130 -32.27 58.69 -43.37
CA THR A 130 -32.37 59.22 -44.75
C THR A 130 -33.80 59.25 -45.31
N LYS A 131 -34.81 58.70 -44.62
CA LYS A 131 -36.22 58.75 -45.03
C LYS A 131 -37.05 59.89 -44.40
N SER A 132 -36.42 60.79 -43.65
CA SER A 132 -37.10 61.94 -43.00
C SER A 132 -36.65 63.31 -43.52
N GLY A 133 -36.15 63.39 -44.76
CA GLY A 133 -35.84 64.63 -45.47
C GLY A 133 -36.67 64.77 -46.74
#